data_AF-A0A3D5TMN3-F1
#
_entry.id   AF-A0A3D5TMN3-F1
#
_cell.length_a   1.000
_cell.length_b   1.000
_cell.length_c   1.000
_cell.angle_alpha   90.00
_cell.angle_beta   90.00
_cell.angle_gamma   90.00
#
_symmetry.space_group_name_H-M   'P 1'
#
loop_
_entity.id
_entity.type
_entity.pdbx_description
1 polymer ?
#
loop_
_entity_poly.entity_id
_entity_poly.type
_entity_poly.pdbx_seq_one_letter_code
_entity_poly.pdbx_strand_id
1 'polypeptide(L)'
;MFKRTLSLLLCLLVAAPALAFFAFAQGNGTAPAEVSYEITDPYAEVDWDSWGIYKAQLHTHSNASDGYLPIREVVEKHYDLNYDILAVTDHGTINRGWDKKPQLVPLLRLVKYERTKLAPIYPLTAAEYEAYTAGTAASATRTHKNGMLDIPQGIELNMATPKCDCHLTGYFADYGQGLAGVYGDYETPSKGVNRKGGISMLSHVGEYVYPDKDSAEHVGQKIDEYYVNKFARIFLDNKGSSVGMGINSATDEHTRCDRILYDQILQKTIPNGVVPWGFAFADSHNVRSLNDAYTMMVLPELTNESFRKGMENGWCFAVSHYSNGVELNGMEEIPGFDGEKLMETEAYLRDDTPLVTRVTVDDENDTISIEGENFNSITWVSNCNVIRRETGISDGKATLDLRADDLLDTPYLYVRFYITGDNGICYSQPFVISRDGEDFGKVRVPKTHDISTLLRTTVTVLDRTCFRFNPIIWAFKLFFLGYNVFDRFFDPY
;
A
#
# COMPACT_ATOMS: atom_id res chain seq x y z
N MET A 1 34.05 -82.92 24.73
CA MET A 1 33.78 -81.68 25.50
C MET A 1 34.12 -80.40 24.74
N PHE A 2 35.22 -80.36 23.97
CA PHE A 2 35.71 -79.14 23.29
C PHE A 2 34.76 -78.48 22.27
N LYS A 3 33.92 -79.26 21.56
CA LYS A 3 32.96 -78.71 20.57
C LYS A 3 31.75 -78.01 21.20
N ARG A 4 31.32 -78.41 22.41
CA ARG A 4 30.16 -77.79 23.10
C ARG A 4 30.54 -76.47 23.77
N THR A 5 31.75 -76.38 24.33
CA THR A 5 32.27 -75.13 24.89
C THR A 5 32.60 -74.10 23.81
N LEU A 6 33.09 -74.52 22.63
CA LEU A 6 33.37 -73.61 21.53
C LEU A 6 32.10 -73.02 20.90
N SER A 7 31.02 -73.81 20.76
CA SER A 7 29.73 -73.31 20.27
C SER A 7 29.05 -72.34 21.26
N LEU A 8 29.18 -72.57 22.57
CA LEU A 8 28.68 -71.65 23.60
C LEU A 8 29.46 -70.32 23.59
N LEU A 9 30.78 -70.36 23.40
CA LEU A 9 31.60 -69.15 23.29
C LEU A 9 31.28 -68.35 22.01
N LEU A 10 31.04 -69.04 20.88
CA LEU A 10 30.68 -68.40 19.62
C LEU A 10 29.28 -67.75 19.68
N CYS A 11 28.30 -68.40 20.34
CA CYS A 11 26.98 -67.81 20.55
C CYS A 11 27.01 -66.57 21.46
N LEU A 12 27.87 -66.56 22.49
CA LEU A 12 28.06 -65.39 23.36
C LEU A 12 28.78 -64.23 22.65
N LEU A 13 29.72 -64.52 21.75
CA LEU A 13 30.44 -63.51 20.96
C LEU A 13 29.61 -62.89 19.82
N VAL A 14 28.59 -63.60 19.32
CA VAL A 14 27.64 -63.07 18.30
C VAL A 14 26.44 -62.37 18.94
N ALA A 15 26.07 -62.71 20.18
CA ALA A 15 24.96 -62.06 20.89
C ALA A 15 25.35 -60.73 21.58
N ALA A 16 26.62 -60.56 21.97
CA ALA A 16 27.10 -59.34 22.64
C ALA A 16 27.07 -58.07 21.76
N PRO A 17 27.36 -58.10 20.44
CA PRO A 17 27.19 -56.93 19.57
C PRO A 17 25.71 -56.65 19.30
N ALA A 18 24.84 -57.66 19.30
CA ALA A 18 23.41 -57.46 19.06
C ALA A 18 22.74 -56.71 20.23
N LEU A 19 23.13 -56.97 21.47
CA LEU A 19 22.60 -56.23 22.63
C LEU A 19 23.18 -54.82 22.79
N ALA A 20 24.37 -54.54 22.23
CA ALA A 20 24.94 -53.20 22.19
C ALA A 20 24.35 -52.31 21.06
N PHE A 21 23.78 -52.92 20.01
CA PHE A 21 23.10 -52.20 18.92
C PHE A 21 21.62 -51.91 19.19
N PHE A 22 20.99 -52.51 20.20
CA PHE A 22 19.63 -52.14 20.62
C PHE A 22 19.59 -51.09 21.74
N ALA A 23 20.74 -50.67 22.28
CA ALA A 23 20.82 -49.61 23.29
C ALA A 23 21.09 -48.20 22.71
N PHE A 24 21.27 -48.08 21.40
CA PHE A 24 21.36 -46.79 20.68
C PHE A 24 20.32 -46.73 19.55
N ALA A 25 19.07 -47.02 19.89
CA ALA A 25 17.90 -46.69 19.07
C ALA A 25 16.69 -46.31 19.94
N GLN A 26 16.93 -45.81 21.15
CA GLN A 26 16.11 -44.70 21.62
C GLN A 26 16.82 -43.43 21.17
N GLY A 27 16.71 -43.15 19.87
CA GLY A 27 16.68 -41.74 19.50
C GLY A 27 15.57 -41.16 20.37
N ASN A 28 15.88 -40.16 21.18
CA ASN A 28 14.86 -39.28 21.71
C ASN A 28 13.98 -38.96 20.51
N GLY A 29 12.81 -39.59 20.45
CA GLY A 29 11.67 -38.96 19.82
C GLY A 29 11.42 -37.75 20.69
N THR A 30 12.26 -36.71 20.54
CA THR A 30 11.77 -35.37 20.64
C THR A 30 10.52 -35.42 19.79
N ALA A 31 9.36 -35.21 20.42
CA ALA A 31 8.20 -34.75 19.68
C ALA A 31 8.72 -33.75 18.64
N PRO A 32 8.23 -33.79 17.38
CA PRO A 32 8.62 -32.76 16.41
C PRO A 32 8.61 -31.44 17.16
N ALA A 33 9.75 -30.73 17.14
CA ALA A 33 9.88 -29.49 17.91
C ALA A 33 8.62 -28.69 17.65
N GLU A 34 7.92 -28.32 18.73
CA GLU A 34 6.65 -27.60 18.62
C GLU A 34 6.91 -26.41 17.71
N VAL A 35 6.18 -26.32 16.59
CA VAL A 35 6.44 -25.29 15.58
C VAL A 35 6.22 -23.96 16.26
N SER A 36 7.29 -23.18 16.41
CA SER A 36 7.26 -21.85 17.00
C SER A 36 7.59 -20.80 15.94
N TYR A 37 7.02 -19.60 16.07
CA TYR A 37 7.21 -18.50 15.14
C TYR A 37 7.78 -17.27 15.85
N GLU A 38 8.76 -16.63 15.23
CA GLU A 38 9.10 -15.24 15.52
C GLU A 38 8.19 -14.32 14.71
N ILE A 39 7.46 -13.43 15.39
CA ILE A 39 6.51 -12.50 14.77
C ILE A 39 7.07 -11.08 14.83
N THR A 40 7.34 -10.49 13.67
CA THR A 40 7.61 -9.04 13.59
C THR A 40 6.29 -8.29 13.43
N ASP A 41 5.83 -7.68 14.51
CA ASP A 41 4.62 -6.87 14.55
C ASP A 41 4.83 -5.48 13.90
N PRO A 42 4.12 -5.14 12.80
CA PRO A 42 4.18 -3.80 12.21
C PRO A 42 3.62 -2.70 13.14
N TYR A 43 2.90 -3.07 14.20
CA TYR A 43 2.30 -2.17 15.18
C TYR A 43 3.02 -2.19 16.53
N ALA A 44 4.22 -2.78 16.65
CA ALA A 44 4.94 -2.91 17.92
C ALA A 44 5.21 -1.57 18.65
N GLU A 45 5.36 -0.48 17.90
CA GLU A 45 5.57 0.86 18.46
C GLU A 45 4.27 1.62 18.78
N VAL A 46 3.12 1.11 18.34
CA VAL A 46 1.82 1.76 18.53
C VAL A 46 1.37 1.61 19.98
N ASP A 47 1.22 2.75 20.66
CA ASP A 47 0.53 2.78 21.96
C ASP A 47 -0.98 2.92 21.73
N TRP A 48 -1.67 1.79 21.70
CA TRP A 48 -3.12 1.69 21.49
C TRP A 48 -3.97 2.40 22.55
N ASP A 49 -3.39 2.76 23.70
CA ASP A 49 -4.12 3.45 24.77
C ASP A 49 -4.03 4.98 24.64
N SER A 50 -3.04 5.51 23.90
CA SER A 50 -2.79 6.95 23.81
C SER A 50 -2.74 7.53 22.38
N TRP A 51 -2.42 6.73 21.37
CA TRP A 51 -2.35 7.19 19.98
C TRP A 51 -3.75 7.33 19.38
N GLY A 52 -3.91 8.33 18.51
CA GLY A 52 -5.16 8.56 17.78
C GLY A 52 -5.21 7.77 16.48
N ILE A 53 -6.42 7.43 16.04
CA ILE A 53 -6.68 6.84 14.72
C ILE A 53 -7.33 7.92 13.83
N TYR A 54 -6.68 8.25 12.72
CA TYR A 54 -6.98 9.42 11.89
C TYR A 54 -7.27 9.02 10.45
N LYS A 55 -8.39 9.49 9.90
CA LYS A 55 -8.81 9.20 8.53
C LYS A 55 -8.03 10.06 7.53
N ALA A 56 -7.33 9.41 6.60
CA ALA A 56 -6.44 10.07 5.64
C ALA A 56 -6.83 9.80 4.19
N GLN A 57 -6.98 10.88 3.41
CA GLN A 57 -7.03 10.80 1.95
C GLN A 57 -5.62 11.03 1.40
N LEU A 58 -5.03 9.97 0.86
CA LEU A 58 -3.64 10.00 0.36
C LEU A 58 -3.56 10.39 -1.12
N HIS A 59 -4.66 10.33 -1.86
CA HIS A 59 -4.67 10.58 -3.30
C HIS A 59 -6.02 11.18 -3.74
N THR A 60 -6.02 12.46 -4.08
CA THR A 60 -7.19 13.14 -4.68
C THR A 60 -6.76 14.30 -5.59
N HIS A 61 -7.62 14.62 -6.55
CA HIS A 61 -7.40 15.65 -7.57
C HIS A 61 -8.34 16.84 -7.41
N SER A 62 -7.84 17.98 -7.84
CA SER A 62 -8.58 19.23 -8.02
C SER A 62 -8.56 19.66 -9.49
N ASN A 63 -9.26 20.73 -9.81
CA ASN A 63 -9.27 21.31 -11.15
C ASN A 63 -7.95 22.03 -11.54
N ALA A 64 -6.93 21.96 -10.68
CA ALA A 64 -5.57 22.36 -11.01
C ALA A 64 -4.89 21.36 -11.98
N SER A 65 -5.21 20.06 -11.90
CA SER A 65 -4.88 19.07 -12.93
C SER A 65 -6.11 18.70 -13.76
N ASP A 66 -6.92 17.76 -13.27
CA ASP A 66 -8.00 17.10 -13.99
C ASP A 66 -9.16 16.63 -13.10
N GLY A 67 -9.22 17.06 -11.84
CA GLY A 67 -10.44 16.98 -11.04
C GLY A 67 -11.52 17.96 -11.53
N TYR A 68 -12.77 17.66 -11.21
CA TYR A 68 -13.91 18.56 -11.47
C TYR A 68 -14.01 19.70 -10.45
N LEU A 69 -13.51 19.47 -9.23
CA LEU A 69 -13.71 20.35 -8.09
C LEU A 69 -12.57 21.38 -7.94
N PRO A 70 -12.87 22.65 -7.63
CA PRO A 70 -11.88 23.58 -7.11
C PRO A 70 -11.24 23.06 -5.81
N ILE A 71 -9.97 23.38 -5.56
CA ILE A 71 -9.25 22.97 -4.35
C ILE A 71 -10.01 23.31 -3.05
N ARG A 72 -10.70 24.44 -3.01
CA ARG A 72 -11.57 24.84 -1.90
C ARG A 72 -12.66 23.81 -1.61
N GLU A 73 -13.37 23.35 -2.63
CA GLU A 73 -14.43 22.36 -2.50
C GLU A 73 -13.87 20.98 -2.16
N VAL A 74 -12.67 20.64 -2.67
CA VAL A 74 -11.96 19.42 -2.27
C VAL A 74 -11.71 19.44 -0.76
N VAL A 75 -11.15 20.53 -0.22
CA VAL A 75 -10.87 20.68 1.22
C VAL A 75 -12.16 20.64 2.05
N GLU A 76 -13.18 21.42 1.66
CA GLU A 76 -14.47 21.49 2.35
C GLU A 76 -15.14 20.11 2.43
N LYS A 77 -15.22 19.39 1.31
CA LYS A 77 -15.93 18.11 1.26
C LYS A 77 -15.21 17.02 2.04
N HIS A 78 -13.88 16.96 2.00
CA HIS A 78 -13.14 16.01 2.84
C HIS A 78 -13.29 16.33 4.33
N TYR A 79 -13.30 17.62 4.70
CA TYR A 79 -13.56 18.01 6.08
C TYR A 79 -14.94 17.56 6.57
N ASP A 80 -15.96 17.70 5.72
CA ASP A 80 -17.34 17.23 5.97
C ASP A 80 -17.45 15.70 5.99
N LEU A 81 -16.58 14.98 5.28
CA LEU A 81 -16.49 13.52 5.26
C LEU A 81 -15.62 12.93 6.41
N ASN A 82 -15.41 13.72 7.47
CA ASN A 82 -14.63 13.34 8.66
C ASN A 82 -13.15 13.03 8.38
N TYR A 83 -12.53 13.57 7.32
CA TYR A 83 -11.09 13.40 7.14
C TYR A 83 -10.29 14.26 8.12
N ASP A 84 -9.24 13.67 8.67
CA ASP A 84 -8.25 14.30 9.53
C ASP A 84 -7.01 14.73 8.75
N ILE A 85 -6.72 14.07 7.63
CA ILE A 85 -5.51 14.25 6.83
C ILE A 85 -5.90 14.26 5.36
N LEU A 86 -5.41 15.25 4.62
CA LEU A 86 -5.68 15.38 3.19
C LEU A 86 -4.41 15.72 2.41
N ALA A 87 -4.06 14.83 1.48
CA ALA A 87 -3.06 15.08 0.46
C ALA A 87 -3.75 15.37 -0.89
N VAL A 88 -3.65 16.62 -1.35
CA VAL A 88 -3.99 16.96 -2.74
C VAL A 88 -2.81 16.58 -3.62
N THR A 89 -3.02 15.68 -4.58
CA THR A 89 -1.96 15.07 -5.38
C THR A 89 -2.24 15.27 -6.87
N ASP A 90 -2.57 16.50 -7.26
CA ASP A 90 -2.81 16.86 -8.66
C ASP A 90 -1.69 16.36 -9.59
N HIS A 91 -2.06 15.72 -10.72
CA HIS A 91 -1.11 15.26 -11.73
C HIS A 91 -0.10 16.37 -12.11
N GLY A 92 1.19 16.08 -11.90
CA GLY A 92 2.29 16.96 -12.28
C GLY A 92 2.29 18.32 -11.56
N THR A 93 1.49 18.52 -10.52
CA THR A 93 1.35 19.80 -9.82
C THR A 93 1.61 19.59 -8.34
N ILE A 94 2.65 20.23 -7.82
CA ILE A 94 3.04 20.07 -6.41
C ILE A 94 2.10 20.91 -5.52
N ASN A 95 1.47 20.28 -4.54
CA ASN A 95 0.75 20.96 -3.48
C ASN A 95 1.71 21.79 -2.62
N ARG A 96 1.57 23.11 -2.65
CA ARG A 96 2.36 24.05 -1.84
C ARG A 96 1.55 24.67 -0.70
N GLY A 97 0.40 24.06 -0.39
CA GLY A 97 -0.56 24.52 0.60
C GLY A 97 -1.88 24.90 -0.06
N TRP A 98 -3.00 24.59 0.59
CA TRP A 98 -4.34 24.86 0.04
C TRP A 98 -4.66 26.35 -0.11
N ASP A 99 -3.93 27.22 0.60
CA ASP A 99 -4.03 28.69 0.54
C ASP A 99 -3.10 29.31 -0.53
N LYS A 100 -2.29 28.51 -1.20
CA LYS A 100 -1.39 28.97 -2.27
C LYS A 100 -1.97 28.66 -3.63
N LYS A 101 -1.83 29.61 -4.55
CA LYS A 101 -2.20 29.37 -5.95
C LYS A 101 -1.25 28.30 -6.53
N PRO A 102 -1.77 27.17 -7.04
CA PRO A 102 -0.93 26.12 -7.60
C PRO A 102 -0.22 26.58 -8.88
N GLN A 103 0.99 26.05 -9.09
CA GLN A 103 1.72 26.19 -10.35
C GLN A 103 1.13 25.20 -11.35
N LEU A 104 0.20 25.69 -12.19
CA LEU A 104 -0.54 24.86 -13.12
C LEU A 104 0.36 24.31 -14.23
N VAL A 105 -0.05 23.18 -14.79
CA VAL A 105 0.44 22.65 -16.08
C VAL A 105 -0.63 22.93 -17.15
N PRO A 106 -0.54 24.05 -17.92
CA PRO A 106 -1.62 24.47 -18.81
C PRO A 106 -2.04 23.43 -19.85
N LEU A 107 -1.08 22.67 -20.38
CA LEU A 107 -1.35 21.63 -21.37
C LEU A 107 -2.22 20.51 -20.80
N LEU A 108 -1.96 20.07 -19.57
CA LEU A 108 -2.76 19.03 -18.92
C LEU A 108 -4.20 19.50 -18.77
N ARG A 109 -4.40 20.72 -18.25
CA ARG A 109 -5.74 21.29 -18.07
C ARG A 109 -6.47 21.46 -19.40
N LEU A 110 -5.75 21.78 -20.48
CA LEU A 110 -6.30 21.87 -21.82
C LEU A 110 -6.73 20.49 -22.36
N VAL A 111 -5.90 19.45 -22.20
CA VAL A 111 -6.25 18.08 -22.58
C VAL A 111 -7.48 17.59 -21.80
N LYS A 112 -7.57 17.96 -20.52
CA LYS A 112 -8.68 17.63 -19.62
C LYS A 112 -9.73 18.76 -19.56
N TYR A 113 -9.92 19.49 -20.66
CA TYR A 113 -10.83 20.66 -20.73
C TYR A 113 -12.25 20.31 -20.27
N GLU A 114 -12.75 19.11 -20.56
CA GLU A 114 -14.08 18.67 -20.16
C GLU A 114 -14.28 18.74 -18.63
N ARG A 115 -13.24 18.49 -17.85
CA ARG A 115 -13.26 18.57 -16.38
C ARG A 115 -12.88 19.96 -15.89
N THR A 116 -11.76 20.51 -16.37
CA THR A 116 -11.19 21.75 -15.81
C THR A 116 -11.90 23.02 -16.26
N LYS A 117 -12.53 22.99 -17.44
CA LYS A 117 -13.08 24.16 -18.18
C LYS A 117 -12.10 25.34 -18.30
N LEU A 118 -10.79 25.10 -18.10
CA LEU A 118 -9.77 26.13 -17.87
C LEU A 118 -10.19 27.22 -16.87
N ALA A 119 -11.04 26.87 -15.89
CA ALA A 119 -11.55 27.80 -14.91
C ALA A 119 -10.40 28.47 -14.12
N PRO A 120 -10.53 29.73 -13.70
CA PRO A 120 -9.57 30.34 -12.79
C PRO A 120 -9.53 29.55 -11.46
N ILE A 121 -8.32 29.41 -10.91
CA ILE A 121 -8.11 28.71 -9.64
C ILE A 121 -8.07 29.73 -8.51
N TYR A 122 -8.95 29.54 -7.54
CA TYR A 122 -9.02 30.32 -6.31
C TYR A 122 -8.64 29.40 -5.13
N PRO A 123 -7.45 29.56 -4.55
CA PRO A 123 -7.09 28.85 -3.33
C PRO A 123 -7.93 29.35 -2.14
N LEU A 124 -7.81 28.67 -1.00
CA LEU A 124 -8.42 29.16 0.24
C LEU A 124 -7.84 30.53 0.63
N THR A 125 -8.65 31.37 1.25
CA THR A 125 -8.13 32.53 1.97
C THR A 125 -7.39 32.08 3.23
N ALA A 126 -6.49 32.90 3.76
CA ALA A 126 -5.77 32.59 5.00
C ALA A 126 -6.71 32.27 6.18
N ALA A 127 -7.87 32.95 6.26
CA ALA A 127 -8.85 32.69 7.31
C ALA A 127 -9.57 31.34 7.15
N GLU A 128 -9.86 30.93 5.91
CA GLU A 128 -10.45 29.62 5.63
C GLU A 128 -9.45 28.50 5.89
N TYR A 129 -8.21 28.68 5.44
CA TYR A 129 -7.13 27.74 5.71
C TYR A 129 -6.99 27.50 7.21
N GLU A 130 -6.83 28.58 7.99
CA GLU A 130 -6.75 28.51 9.45
C GLU A 130 -7.98 27.82 10.06
N ALA A 131 -9.18 28.09 9.54
CA ALA A 131 -10.39 27.48 10.07
C ALA A 131 -10.40 25.95 9.90
N TYR A 132 -9.99 25.44 8.73
CA TYR A 132 -9.92 23.99 8.49
C TYR A 132 -8.76 23.35 9.26
N THR A 133 -7.57 23.96 9.27
CA THR A 133 -6.39 23.41 9.95
C THR A 133 -6.44 23.54 11.47
N ALA A 134 -7.30 24.41 12.02
CA ALA A 134 -7.55 24.52 13.47
C ALA A 134 -8.82 23.78 13.92
N GLY A 135 -9.63 23.24 13.00
CA GLY A 135 -10.87 22.53 13.33
C GLY A 135 -12.02 23.45 13.75
N THR A 136 -11.97 24.73 13.36
CA THR A 136 -12.98 25.75 13.69
C THR A 136 -13.91 26.06 12.52
N ALA A 137 -13.64 25.52 11.33
CA ALA A 137 -14.53 25.59 10.19
C ALA A 137 -15.89 24.95 10.51
N ALA A 138 -16.97 25.62 10.09
CA ALA A 138 -18.32 25.12 10.27
C ALA A 138 -18.54 23.88 9.38
N SER A 139 -19.06 22.81 9.97
CA SER A 139 -19.50 21.59 9.27
C SER A 139 -20.73 21.04 9.97
N ALA A 140 -21.66 20.51 9.18
CA ALA A 140 -22.86 19.86 9.71
C ALA A 140 -22.63 18.39 10.08
N THR A 141 -21.57 17.78 9.53
CA THR A 141 -21.31 16.34 9.59
C THR A 141 -20.03 16.00 10.33
N ARG A 142 -19.09 16.95 10.49
CA ARG A 142 -17.85 16.69 11.21
C ARG A 142 -18.09 16.32 12.68
N THR A 143 -17.55 15.18 13.11
CA THR A 143 -17.83 14.61 14.45
C THR A 143 -16.80 15.01 15.51
N HIS A 144 -15.64 15.52 15.11
CA HIS A 144 -14.52 15.85 15.97
C HIS A 144 -13.99 17.28 15.72
N LYS A 145 -13.21 17.80 16.66
CA LYS A 145 -12.79 19.23 16.70
C LYS A 145 -11.31 19.47 16.40
N ASN A 146 -10.51 18.44 16.18
CA ASN A 146 -9.16 18.64 15.67
C ASN A 146 -9.23 19.21 14.25
N GLY A 147 -8.18 19.93 13.88
CA GLY A 147 -8.00 20.40 12.52
C GLY A 147 -7.72 19.28 11.54
N MET A 148 -7.87 19.60 10.25
CA MET A 148 -7.49 18.73 9.14
C MET A 148 -6.09 19.10 8.65
N LEU A 149 -5.21 18.11 8.56
CA LEU A 149 -3.80 18.27 8.22
C LEU A 149 -3.60 18.38 6.70
N ASP A 150 -2.94 19.46 6.28
CA ASP A 150 -2.49 19.67 4.89
C ASP A 150 -1.13 19.01 4.66
N ILE A 151 -1.14 17.94 3.86
CA ILE A 151 0.08 17.22 3.53
C ILE A 151 0.89 17.99 2.48
N PRO A 152 2.11 18.43 2.82
CA PRO A 152 2.89 19.29 1.94
C PRO A 152 3.48 18.47 0.79
N GLN A 153 3.60 19.14 -0.35
CA GLN A 153 4.29 18.63 -1.52
C GLN A 153 3.70 17.31 -2.06
N GLY A 154 2.40 17.09 -1.83
CA GLY A 154 1.62 16.07 -2.52
C GLY A 154 1.63 16.32 -4.03
N ILE A 155 1.84 15.26 -4.80
CA ILE A 155 1.82 15.28 -6.27
C ILE A 155 1.59 13.86 -6.78
N GLU A 156 0.77 13.70 -7.81
CA GLU A 156 0.81 12.48 -8.62
C GLU A 156 1.83 12.63 -9.75
N LEU A 157 2.86 11.79 -9.68
CA LEU A 157 3.98 11.77 -10.60
C LEU A 157 3.64 11.01 -11.88
N ASN A 158 4.47 11.20 -12.90
CA ASN A 158 4.19 10.72 -14.25
C ASN A 158 2.89 11.29 -14.85
N MET A 159 2.56 12.54 -14.54
CA MET A 159 1.40 13.36 -14.96
C MET A 159 0.58 12.92 -16.19
N ALA A 160 1.25 12.44 -17.24
CA ALA A 160 0.60 11.80 -18.36
C ALA A 160 1.54 10.75 -18.97
N THR A 161 1.02 9.55 -19.23
CA THR A 161 1.71 8.49 -19.98
C THR A 161 0.87 8.03 -21.17
N PRO A 162 1.51 7.64 -22.29
CA PRO A 162 0.78 7.06 -23.40
C PRO A 162 0.34 5.63 -23.03
N LYS A 163 -0.86 5.22 -23.49
CA LYS A 163 -1.47 3.88 -23.40
C LYS A 163 -2.22 3.55 -22.09
N CYS A 164 -1.59 3.63 -20.94
CA CYS A 164 -2.26 3.49 -19.65
C CYS A 164 -1.51 4.24 -18.55
N ASP A 165 -2.15 4.30 -17.39
CA ASP A 165 -1.70 5.07 -16.24
C ASP A 165 -0.52 4.35 -15.56
N CYS A 166 0.49 5.13 -15.20
CA CYS A 166 1.75 4.64 -14.64
C CYS A 166 2.17 5.54 -13.49
N HIS A 167 1.31 5.65 -12.48
CA HIS A 167 1.39 6.71 -11.51
C HIS A 167 1.86 6.25 -10.14
N LEU A 168 2.40 7.20 -9.41
CA LEU A 168 2.81 7.08 -8.03
C LEU A 168 2.68 8.46 -7.43
N THR A 169 2.32 8.53 -6.17
CA THR A 169 2.30 9.79 -5.45
C THR A 169 3.65 10.05 -4.82
N GLY A 170 4.01 11.33 -4.74
CA GLY A 170 5.13 11.83 -3.95
C GLY A 170 4.62 12.79 -2.88
N TYR A 171 5.31 12.79 -1.74
CA TYR A 171 5.05 13.66 -0.60
C TYR A 171 6.37 14.18 -0.03
N PHE A 172 6.35 15.33 0.63
CA PHE A 172 7.53 15.91 1.30
C PHE A 172 8.77 16.08 0.41
N ALA A 173 8.57 16.22 -0.91
CA ALA A 173 9.64 16.43 -1.89
C ALA A 173 9.23 17.48 -2.93
N ASP A 174 10.09 18.48 -3.15
CA ASP A 174 9.95 19.40 -4.29
C ASP A 174 10.46 18.72 -5.57
N TYR A 175 9.67 17.78 -6.08
CA TYR A 175 10.01 16.94 -7.23
C TYR A 175 8.81 16.75 -8.17
N GLY A 176 9.07 16.71 -9.49
CA GLY A 176 8.08 16.23 -10.46
C GLY A 176 7.09 17.26 -11.02
N GLN A 177 7.14 18.52 -10.58
CA GLN A 177 6.30 19.59 -11.12
C GLN A 177 6.44 19.71 -12.65
N GLY A 178 5.36 19.54 -13.40
CA GLY A 178 5.32 19.57 -14.86
C GLY A 178 6.10 18.45 -15.56
N LEU A 179 6.52 17.41 -14.82
CA LEU A 179 7.25 16.28 -15.38
C LEU A 179 6.26 15.33 -16.07
N ALA A 180 6.36 15.24 -17.40
CA ALA A 180 5.64 14.24 -18.16
C ALA A 180 6.18 12.83 -17.85
N GLY A 181 5.28 11.84 -17.82
CA GLY A 181 5.63 10.45 -17.57
C GLY A 181 6.29 9.80 -18.78
N VAL A 182 7.04 8.73 -18.52
CA VAL A 182 7.45 7.77 -19.54
C VAL A 182 6.69 6.48 -19.27
N TYR A 183 6.11 5.89 -20.32
CA TYR A 183 5.29 4.68 -20.19
C TYR A 183 6.02 3.57 -19.43
N GLY A 184 5.42 3.11 -18.33
CA GLY A 184 5.93 2.06 -17.46
C GLY A 184 7.13 2.44 -16.59
N ASP A 185 7.58 3.70 -16.57
CA ASP A 185 8.75 4.11 -15.79
C ASP A 185 8.36 4.65 -14.42
N TYR A 186 8.46 3.79 -13.41
CA TYR A 186 8.25 4.13 -12.01
C TYR A 186 9.59 4.38 -11.29
N GLU A 187 10.67 3.84 -11.83
CA GLU A 187 12.02 3.87 -11.26
C GLU A 187 12.57 5.31 -11.20
N THR A 188 12.37 6.08 -12.27
CA THR A 188 12.83 7.48 -12.34
C THR A 188 12.13 8.37 -11.31
N PRO A 189 10.79 8.45 -11.25
CA PRO A 189 10.13 9.32 -10.29
C PRO A 189 10.33 8.88 -8.84
N SER A 190 10.31 7.58 -8.53
CA SER A 190 10.56 7.10 -7.16
C SER A 190 11.97 7.50 -6.68
N LYS A 191 12.99 7.31 -7.53
CA LYS A 191 14.36 7.75 -7.23
C LYS A 191 14.48 9.26 -7.09
N GLY A 192 13.70 10.01 -7.87
CA GLY A 192 13.65 11.46 -7.81
C GLY A 192 13.15 11.99 -6.48
N VAL A 193 12.03 11.44 -6.00
CA VAL A 193 11.47 11.73 -4.67
C VAL A 193 12.48 11.40 -3.56
N ASN A 194 13.08 10.21 -3.61
CA ASN A 194 14.11 9.79 -2.66
C ASN A 194 15.30 10.76 -2.61
N ARG A 195 15.80 11.21 -3.77
CA ARG A 195 16.89 12.18 -3.85
C ARG A 195 16.55 13.54 -3.23
N LYS A 196 15.28 13.92 -3.21
CA LYS A 196 14.79 15.15 -2.57
C LYS A 196 14.43 14.95 -1.10
N GLY A 197 14.58 13.73 -0.56
CA GLY A 197 14.32 13.41 0.84
C GLY A 197 12.84 13.20 1.19
N GLY A 198 11.98 13.04 0.18
CA GLY A 198 10.55 12.74 0.38
C GLY A 198 10.25 11.24 0.39
N ILE A 199 8.96 10.93 0.40
CA ILE A 199 8.44 9.57 0.33
C ILE A 199 7.46 9.42 -0.84
N SER A 200 7.37 8.22 -1.40
CA SER A 200 6.47 7.89 -2.50
C SER A 200 5.67 6.62 -2.23
N MET A 201 4.44 6.58 -2.75
CA MET A 201 3.58 5.40 -2.76
C MET A 201 3.20 5.08 -4.21
N LEU A 202 3.37 3.83 -4.63
CA LEU A 202 2.93 3.42 -5.97
C LEU A 202 1.40 3.44 -6.02
N SER A 203 0.81 4.09 -7.03
CA SER A 203 -0.64 4.27 -7.13
C SER A 203 -1.22 3.30 -8.15
N HIS A 204 -2.36 2.67 -7.81
CA HIS A 204 -3.24 1.88 -8.68
C HIS A 204 -2.50 1.11 -9.78
N VAL A 205 -1.48 0.35 -9.37
CA VAL A 205 -0.53 -0.29 -10.28
C VAL A 205 -1.19 -1.34 -11.18
N GLY A 206 -2.36 -1.84 -10.78
CA GLY A 206 -3.23 -2.68 -11.60
C GLY A 206 -3.52 -2.12 -12.98
N GLU A 207 -3.64 -0.79 -13.13
CA GLU A 207 -3.86 -0.14 -14.43
C GLU A 207 -2.68 -0.30 -15.41
N TYR A 208 -1.47 -0.41 -14.87
CA TYR A 208 -0.29 -0.70 -15.68
C TYR A 208 -0.15 -2.19 -15.99
N VAL A 209 -0.44 -3.04 -15.01
CA VAL A 209 -0.29 -4.50 -15.12
C VAL A 209 -1.33 -5.09 -16.07
N TYR A 210 -2.57 -4.58 -16.00
CA TYR A 210 -3.72 -5.01 -16.79
C TYR A 210 -4.33 -3.82 -17.53
N PRO A 211 -3.84 -3.50 -18.74
CA PRO A 211 -4.33 -2.35 -19.50
C PRO A 211 -5.81 -2.42 -19.89
N ASP A 212 -6.41 -3.61 -19.88
CA ASP A 212 -7.88 -3.78 -19.92
C ASP A 212 -8.42 -3.70 -18.49
N LYS A 213 -8.41 -2.46 -17.98
CA LYS A 213 -8.57 -2.14 -16.55
C LYS A 213 -9.92 -2.51 -15.93
N ASP A 214 -10.90 -2.89 -16.74
CA ASP A 214 -12.24 -3.28 -16.29
C ASP A 214 -12.43 -4.80 -16.32
N SER A 215 -11.47 -5.55 -16.86
CA SER A 215 -11.59 -6.99 -17.04
C SER A 215 -11.48 -7.75 -15.73
N ALA A 216 -12.51 -8.56 -15.45
CA ALA A 216 -12.49 -9.53 -14.35
C ALA A 216 -11.65 -10.78 -14.67
N GLU A 217 -11.11 -10.92 -15.89
CA GLU A 217 -10.41 -12.13 -16.34
C GLU A 217 -9.10 -12.41 -15.59
N HIS A 218 -8.56 -11.43 -14.86
CA HIS A 218 -7.29 -11.56 -14.13
C HIS A 218 -7.46 -11.67 -12.62
N VAL A 219 -8.69 -11.62 -12.13
CA VAL A 219 -9.01 -11.69 -10.70
C VAL A 219 -8.67 -13.06 -10.15
N GLY A 220 -8.09 -13.10 -8.94
CA GLY A 220 -7.74 -14.36 -8.28
C GLY A 220 -6.58 -15.11 -8.95
N GLN A 221 -5.78 -14.45 -9.78
CA GLN A 221 -4.68 -15.09 -10.53
C GLN A 221 -3.32 -14.50 -10.18
N LYS A 222 -2.28 -15.33 -10.35
CA LYS A 222 -0.90 -14.87 -10.21
C LYS A 222 -0.56 -13.81 -11.26
N ILE A 223 0.14 -12.78 -10.82
CA ILE A 223 0.73 -11.77 -11.68
C ILE A 223 2.04 -12.32 -12.28
N ASP A 224 2.31 -11.94 -13.53
CA ASP A 224 3.56 -12.26 -14.22
C ASP A 224 4.78 -11.79 -13.41
N GLU A 225 5.77 -12.67 -13.28
CA GLU A 225 6.97 -12.43 -12.48
C GLU A 225 7.75 -11.19 -12.93
N TYR A 226 7.62 -10.78 -14.19
CA TYR A 226 8.16 -9.52 -14.70
C TYR A 226 7.68 -8.31 -13.88
N TYR A 227 6.37 -8.17 -13.66
CA TYR A 227 5.81 -7.03 -12.93
C TYR A 227 6.18 -7.09 -11.45
N VAL A 228 6.11 -8.30 -10.86
CA VAL A 228 6.52 -8.53 -9.47
C VAL A 228 7.97 -8.10 -9.25
N ASN A 229 8.89 -8.53 -10.13
CA ASN A 229 10.30 -8.13 -10.04
C ASN A 229 10.48 -6.62 -10.24
N LYS A 230 9.78 -6.02 -11.21
CA LYS A 230 9.86 -4.57 -11.48
C LYS A 230 9.49 -3.76 -10.22
N PHE A 231 8.34 -4.05 -9.62
CA PHE A 231 7.86 -3.31 -8.46
C PHE A 231 8.67 -3.62 -7.20
N ALA A 232 9.05 -4.88 -6.96
CA ALA A 232 9.95 -5.23 -5.87
C ALA A 232 11.29 -4.48 -5.96
N ARG A 233 11.85 -4.30 -7.17
CA ARG A 233 13.08 -3.52 -7.37
C ARG A 233 12.93 -2.06 -6.94
N ILE A 234 11.78 -1.43 -7.15
CA ILE A 234 11.56 -0.04 -6.77
C ILE A 234 11.68 0.14 -5.25
N PHE A 235 11.05 -0.76 -4.49
CA PHE A 235 11.14 -0.75 -3.02
C PHE A 235 12.55 -1.05 -2.53
N LEU A 236 13.22 -2.05 -3.12
CA LEU A 236 14.60 -2.39 -2.74
C LEU A 236 15.60 -1.28 -3.06
N ASP A 237 15.45 -0.60 -4.21
CA ASP A 237 16.36 0.46 -4.65
C ASP A 237 16.09 1.81 -3.97
N ASN A 238 14.91 1.99 -3.38
CA ASN A 238 14.48 3.21 -2.67
C ASN A 238 14.00 2.92 -1.25
N LYS A 239 14.64 1.96 -0.56
CA LYS A 239 14.32 1.60 0.83
C LYS A 239 14.24 2.86 1.71
N GLY A 240 13.14 2.98 2.45
CA GLY A 240 12.87 4.12 3.33
C GLY A 240 12.32 5.38 2.64
N SER A 241 12.16 5.36 1.31
CA SER A 241 11.52 6.45 0.56
C SER A 241 10.34 5.97 -0.27
N SER A 242 10.47 4.87 -1.00
CA SER A 242 9.30 4.20 -1.58
C SER A 242 8.67 3.32 -0.50
N VAL A 243 7.64 3.85 0.17
CA VAL A 243 7.13 3.26 1.42
C VAL A 243 6.12 2.14 1.19
N GLY A 244 5.46 2.10 0.03
CA GLY A 244 4.49 1.06 -0.26
C GLY A 244 3.69 1.29 -1.53
N MET A 245 2.54 0.63 -1.63
CA MET A 245 1.63 0.73 -2.77
C MET A 245 0.16 0.80 -2.35
N GLY A 246 -0.66 1.40 -3.22
CA GLY A 246 -2.11 1.24 -3.17
C GLY A 246 -2.47 -0.22 -3.44
N ILE A 247 -3.19 -0.83 -2.50
CA ILE A 247 -3.73 -2.19 -2.66
C ILE A 247 -5.23 -2.17 -3.00
N ASN A 248 -5.91 -1.06 -2.76
CA ASN A 248 -7.31 -0.83 -3.10
C ASN A 248 -7.51 0.66 -3.38
N SER A 249 -8.22 1.01 -4.45
CA SER A 249 -8.58 2.39 -4.73
C SER A 249 -9.90 2.52 -5.46
N ALA A 250 -10.55 3.68 -5.31
CA ALA A 250 -11.83 3.99 -5.95
C ALA A 250 -12.85 2.84 -5.75
N THR A 251 -13.51 2.39 -6.82
CA THR A 251 -14.48 1.28 -6.79
C THR A 251 -13.83 -0.10 -6.73
N ASP A 252 -12.52 -0.17 -6.58
CA ASP A 252 -11.68 -1.37 -6.64
C ASP A 252 -11.72 -2.12 -7.99
N GLU A 253 -12.39 -1.58 -9.01
CA GLU A 253 -12.49 -2.25 -10.31
C GLU A 253 -11.15 -2.38 -11.01
N HIS A 254 -10.27 -1.38 -10.88
CA HIS A 254 -8.96 -1.36 -11.52
C HIS A 254 -7.83 -1.93 -10.63
N THR A 255 -8.10 -2.09 -9.33
CA THR A 255 -7.11 -2.53 -8.33
C THR A 255 -7.40 -3.88 -7.71
N ARG A 256 -8.50 -4.56 -8.09
CA ARG A 256 -8.90 -5.89 -7.56
C ARG A 256 -7.81 -6.98 -7.57
N CYS A 257 -6.79 -6.84 -8.42
CA CYS A 257 -5.66 -7.76 -8.52
C CYS A 257 -4.44 -7.32 -7.67
N ASP A 258 -4.44 -6.11 -7.12
CA ASP A 258 -3.27 -5.49 -6.50
C ASP A 258 -2.90 -6.16 -5.17
N ARG A 259 -3.83 -6.86 -4.50
CA ARG A 259 -3.52 -7.64 -3.28
C ARG A 259 -2.63 -8.85 -3.59
N ILE A 260 -2.92 -9.58 -4.67
CA ILE A 260 -2.08 -10.69 -5.11
C ILE A 260 -0.71 -10.17 -5.58
N LEU A 261 -0.69 -9.05 -6.31
CA LEU A 261 0.56 -8.40 -6.69
C LEU A 261 1.40 -8.02 -5.46
N TYR A 262 0.77 -7.36 -4.49
CA TYR A 262 1.39 -6.94 -3.24
C TYR A 262 2.01 -8.12 -2.50
N ASP A 263 1.25 -9.21 -2.34
CA ASP A 263 1.72 -10.45 -1.73
C ASP A 263 2.91 -11.08 -2.47
N GLN A 264 2.87 -11.11 -3.81
CA GLN A 264 4.01 -11.58 -4.61
C GLN A 264 5.23 -10.66 -4.48
N ILE A 265 5.04 -9.36 -4.30
CA ILE A 265 6.11 -8.40 -4.03
C ILE A 265 6.72 -8.67 -2.65
N LEU A 266 5.89 -8.89 -1.62
CA LEU A 266 6.34 -9.24 -0.26
C LEU A 266 7.23 -10.48 -0.27
N GLN A 267 6.88 -11.50 -1.06
CA GLN A 267 7.70 -12.71 -1.27
C GLN A 267 9.09 -12.43 -1.84
N LYS A 268 9.30 -11.27 -2.50
CA LYS A 268 10.60 -10.83 -3.01
C LYS A 268 11.29 -9.84 -2.08
N THR A 269 10.56 -8.96 -1.40
CA THR A 269 11.14 -7.85 -0.63
C THR A 269 11.46 -8.24 0.81
N ILE A 270 10.60 -9.01 1.49
CA ILE A 270 10.81 -9.42 2.89
C ILE A 270 12.13 -10.19 3.06
N PRO A 271 12.46 -11.22 2.25
CA PRO A 271 13.74 -11.92 2.36
C PRO A 271 14.97 -11.05 2.06
N ASN A 272 14.76 -9.85 1.49
CA ASN A 272 15.80 -8.86 1.23
C ASN A 272 15.78 -7.69 2.25
N GLY A 273 15.01 -7.83 3.34
CA GLY A 273 15.00 -6.88 4.46
C GLY A 273 14.23 -5.59 4.17
N VAL A 274 13.20 -5.64 3.33
CA VAL A 274 12.31 -4.51 3.04
C VAL A 274 10.86 -4.98 3.09
N VAL A 275 10.05 -4.31 3.89
CA VAL A 275 8.59 -4.52 3.95
C VAL A 275 7.92 -3.27 3.39
N PRO A 276 7.46 -3.27 2.12
CA PRO A 276 6.58 -2.22 1.63
C PRO A 276 5.21 -2.33 2.31
N TRP A 277 4.54 -1.20 2.52
CA TRP A 277 3.23 -1.14 3.17
C TRP A 277 2.07 -1.08 2.16
N GLY A 278 0.88 -1.52 2.60
CA GLY A 278 -0.36 -1.45 1.84
C GLY A 278 -1.20 -0.23 2.24
N PHE A 279 -1.68 0.51 1.25
CA PHE A 279 -2.50 1.71 1.44
C PHE A 279 -3.80 1.64 0.62
N ALA A 280 -4.79 2.45 1.01
CA ALA A 280 -5.97 2.70 0.19
C ALA A 280 -6.30 4.19 0.09
N PHE A 281 -6.88 4.58 -1.04
CA PHE A 281 -7.17 5.97 -1.38
C PHE A 281 -8.23 6.06 -2.47
N ALA A 282 -8.88 7.21 -2.60
CA ALA A 282 -10.01 7.33 -3.51
C ALA A 282 -9.63 7.58 -4.97
N ASP A 283 -8.45 8.17 -5.23
CA ASP A 283 -8.09 8.73 -6.53
C ASP A 283 -9.21 9.65 -7.08
N SER A 284 -9.75 10.46 -6.17
CA SER A 284 -11.03 11.11 -6.44
C SER A 284 -10.90 12.32 -7.34
N HIS A 285 -11.73 12.34 -8.38
CA HIS A 285 -11.81 13.44 -9.34
C HIS A 285 -13.15 14.21 -9.23
N ASN A 286 -14.15 13.64 -8.56
CA ASN A 286 -15.50 14.21 -8.45
C ASN A 286 -16.07 13.94 -7.05
N VAL A 287 -17.20 14.57 -6.72
CA VAL A 287 -17.84 14.49 -5.39
C VAL A 287 -18.16 13.05 -4.98
N ARG A 288 -18.61 12.22 -5.93
CA ARG A 288 -19.10 10.88 -5.66
C ARG A 288 -17.98 9.95 -5.17
N SER A 289 -16.75 10.13 -5.67
CA SER A 289 -15.67 9.20 -5.35
C SER A 289 -14.83 9.59 -4.13
N LEU A 290 -15.03 10.78 -3.54
CA LEU A 290 -14.19 11.31 -2.46
C LEU A 290 -14.02 10.37 -1.25
N ASN A 291 -15.01 9.52 -0.99
CA ASN A 291 -15.01 8.60 0.14
C ASN A 291 -15.04 7.13 -0.26
N ASP A 292 -14.72 6.76 -1.50
CA ASP A 292 -14.76 5.34 -1.91
C ASP A 292 -13.76 4.50 -1.11
N ALA A 293 -12.56 5.04 -0.86
CA ALA A 293 -11.48 4.39 -0.11
C ALA A 293 -10.52 5.41 0.55
N TYR A 294 -9.87 5.00 1.63
CA TYR A 294 -8.99 5.83 2.45
C TYR A 294 -8.04 5.00 3.32
N THR A 295 -7.11 5.66 4.01
CA THR A 295 -6.20 5.02 4.95
C THR A 295 -6.47 5.54 6.37
N MET A 296 -6.57 4.64 7.35
CA MET A 296 -6.65 5.00 8.77
C MET A 296 -5.23 4.99 9.35
N MET A 297 -4.71 6.16 9.70
CA MET A 297 -3.38 6.33 10.28
C MET A 297 -3.45 6.23 11.80
N VAL A 298 -2.59 5.43 12.44
CA VAL A 298 -2.49 5.34 13.90
C VAL A 298 -1.26 6.13 14.33
N LEU A 299 -1.47 7.31 14.93
CA LEU A 299 -0.42 8.29 15.15
C LEU A 299 -0.40 8.79 16.60
N PRO A 300 0.79 9.08 17.17
CA PRO A 300 0.88 9.67 18.51
C PRO A 300 0.27 11.08 18.57
N GLU A 301 0.42 11.84 17.48
CA GLU A 301 -0.09 13.20 17.35
C GLU A 301 -0.47 13.47 15.89
N LEU A 302 -1.51 14.28 15.67
CA LEU A 302 -1.93 14.71 14.34
C LEU A 302 -1.00 15.81 13.80
N THR A 303 0.19 15.43 13.34
CA THR A 303 1.19 16.33 12.75
C THR A 303 1.79 15.74 11.47
N ASN A 304 2.37 16.60 10.63
CA ASN A 304 3.07 16.17 9.40
C ASN A 304 4.27 15.26 9.68
N GLU A 305 4.96 15.43 10.82
CA GLU A 305 6.07 14.56 11.22
C GLU A 305 5.57 13.17 11.60
N SER A 306 4.55 13.09 12.45
CA SER A 306 3.94 11.82 12.85
C SER A 306 3.34 11.10 11.65
N PHE A 307 2.62 11.81 10.78
CA PHE A 307 2.06 11.25 9.56
C PHE A 307 3.13 10.64 8.65
N ARG A 308 4.23 11.38 8.40
CA ARG A 308 5.35 10.86 7.60
C ARG A 308 5.92 9.58 8.22
N LYS A 309 6.18 9.56 9.53
CA LYS A 309 6.66 8.37 10.24
C LYS A 309 5.66 7.21 10.16
N GLY A 310 4.37 7.49 10.28
CA GLY A 310 3.32 6.49 10.14
C GLY A 310 3.33 5.84 8.76
N MET A 311 3.52 6.63 7.70
CA MET A 311 3.69 6.08 6.34
C MET A 311 5.00 5.31 6.17
N GLU A 312 6.11 5.75 6.77
CA GLU A 312 7.41 5.08 6.69
C GLU A 312 7.44 3.75 7.45
N ASN A 313 6.66 3.61 8.54
CA ASN A 313 6.67 2.45 9.43
C ASN A 313 5.40 1.58 9.37
N GLY A 314 4.41 1.93 8.53
CA GLY A 314 3.21 1.12 8.37
C GLY A 314 2.21 1.24 9.52
N TRP A 315 2.20 2.35 10.25
CA TRP A 315 1.24 2.59 11.33
C TRP A 315 -0.13 2.99 10.77
N CYS A 316 -0.73 2.09 10.00
CA CYS A 316 -1.99 2.34 9.34
C CYS A 316 -2.73 1.07 8.94
N PHE A 317 -4.00 1.27 8.58
CA PHE A 317 -4.86 0.28 7.94
C PHE A 317 -5.43 0.87 6.65
N ALA A 318 -5.49 0.06 5.59
CA ALA A 318 -6.12 0.44 4.34
C ALA A 318 -7.62 0.12 4.43
N VAL A 319 -8.49 1.07 4.07
CA VAL A 319 -9.94 0.93 4.21
C VAL A 319 -10.63 1.25 2.88
N SER A 320 -11.65 0.46 2.53
CA SER A 320 -12.47 0.72 1.36
C SER A 320 -13.91 0.30 1.60
N HIS A 321 -14.84 1.06 1.02
CA HIS A 321 -16.22 0.62 0.90
C HIS A 321 -16.38 -0.46 -0.20
N TYR A 322 -15.39 -0.57 -1.09
CA TYR A 322 -15.39 -1.46 -2.24
C TYR A 322 -14.39 -2.60 -2.09
N SER A 323 -14.80 -3.80 -2.48
CA SER A 323 -13.89 -4.93 -2.65
C SER A 323 -14.40 -5.88 -3.71
N ASN A 324 -13.65 -5.95 -4.81
CA ASN A 324 -13.86 -6.87 -5.93
C ASN A 324 -12.73 -7.93 -5.98
N GLY A 325 -11.97 -8.06 -4.90
CA GLY A 325 -10.80 -8.93 -4.80
C GLY A 325 -11.15 -10.38 -4.53
N VAL A 326 -10.28 -11.25 -5.02
CA VAL A 326 -10.32 -12.70 -4.77
C VAL A 326 -8.90 -13.13 -4.48
N GLU A 327 -8.71 -13.87 -3.39
CA GLU A 327 -7.42 -14.46 -3.03
C GLU A 327 -7.10 -15.64 -3.96
N LEU A 328 -5.84 -16.06 -4.03
CA LEU A 328 -5.35 -17.02 -5.04
C LEU A 328 -6.01 -18.41 -4.96
N ASN A 329 -6.56 -18.77 -3.79
CA ASN A 329 -7.32 -19.99 -3.59
C ASN A 329 -8.81 -19.87 -3.98
N GLY A 330 -9.20 -18.77 -4.63
CA GLY A 330 -10.54 -18.54 -5.17
C GLY A 330 -11.55 -17.98 -4.17
N MET A 331 -11.10 -17.58 -2.97
CA MET A 331 -11.98 -17.01 -1.95
C MET A 331 -12.14 -15.50 -2.16
N GLU A 332 -13.37 -15.05 -2.40
CA GLU A 332 -13.74 -13.64 -2.46
C GLU A 332 -13.42 -12.94 -1.13
N GLU A 333 -12.90 -11.70 -1.20
CA GLU A 333 -12.61 -10.88 -0.03
C GLU A 333 -13.88 -10.59 0.78
N ILE A 334 -14.94 -10.13 0.10
CA ILE A 334 -16.30 -9.99 0.65
C ILE A 334 -17.24 -10.88 -0.16
N PRO A 335 -17.63 -12.07 0.36
CA PRO A 335 -18.55 -12.96 -0.33
C PRO A 335 -19.87 -12.28 -0.71
N GLY A 336 -20.19 -12.27 -2.01
CA GLY A 336 -21.42 -11.66 -2.52
C GLY A 336 -21.48 -10.13 -2.43
N PHE A 337 -20.32 -9.45 -2.47
CA PHE A 337 -20.25 -8.00 -2.57
C PHE A 337 -21.07 -7.47 -3.76
N ASP A 338 -21.79 -6.37 -3.53
CA ASP A 338 -22.65 -5.72 -4.51
C ASP A 338 -22.37 -4.21 -4.52
N GLY A 339 -21.50 -3.79 -5.44
CA GLY A 339 -21.13 -2.39 -5.62
C GLY A 339 -22.27 -1.51 -6.14
N GLU A 340 -23.25 -2.08 -6.85
CA GLU A 340 -24.43 -1.34 -7.32
C GLU A 340 -25.34 -0.99 -6.15
N LYS A 341 -25.64 -1.96 -5.28
CA LYS A 341 -26.42 -1.72 -4.05
C LYS A 341 -25.75 -0.70 -3.14
N LEU A 342 -24.42 -0.76 -3.01
CA LEU A 342 -23.67 0.22 -2.23
C LEU A 342 -23.83 1.64 -2.79
N MET A 343 -23.92 1.77 -4.12
CA MET A 343 -24.21 3.03 -4.79
C MET A 343 -25.65 3.51 -4.61
N GLU A 344 -26.63 2.62 -4.80
CA GLU A 344 -28.04 2.95 -4.67
C GLU A 344 -28.41 3.41 -3.25
N THR A 345 -27.74 2.84 -2.25
CA THR A 345 -27.96 3.16 -0.83
C THR A 345 -27.07 4.28 -0.30
N GLU A 346 -26.13 4.77 -1.11
CA GLU A 346 -25.10 5.75 -0.74
C GLU A 346 -24.34 5.34 0.54
N ALA A 347 -24.13 4.03 0.75
CA ALA A 347 -23.50 3.54 1.98
C ALA A 347 -22.05 4.02 2.13
N TYR A 348 -21.38 4.33 1.00
CA TYR A 348 -20.07 4.98 0.96
C TYR A 348 -20.01 6.37 1.61
N LEU A 349 -21.12 6.99 2.01
CA LEU A 349 -21.13 8.24 2.77
C LEU A 349 -21.20 8.03 4.29
N ARG A 350 -21.42 6.80 4.75
CA ARG A 350 -21.51 6.46 6.18
C ARG A 350 -20.11 6.27 6.77
N ASP A 351 -19.96 6.60 8.04
CA ASP A 351 -18.71 6.54 8.79
C ASP A 351 -18.65 5.29 9.69
N ASP A 352 -19.01 4.14 9.12
CA ASP A 352 -19.13 2.85 9.82
C ASP A 352 -18.49 1.70 9.04
N THR A 353 -17.40 1.99 8.32
CA THR A 353 -16.50 0.96 7.82
C THR A 353 -15.89 0.15 8.96
N PRO A 354 -15.48 -1.10 8.73
CA PRO A 354 -14.67 -1.86 9.68
C PRO A 354 -13.45 -1.07 10.17
N LEU A 355 -13.17 -1.13 11.46
CA LEU A 355 -12.07 -0.40 12.08
C LEU A 355 -11.34 -1.30 13.07
N VAL A 356 -10.02 -1.41 12.94
CA VAL A 356 -9.17 -2.06 13.95
C VAL A 356 -8.83 -1.02 15.02
N THR A 357 -9.07 -1.36 16.28
CA THR A 357 -8.81 -0.50 17.44
C THR A 357 -7.70 -1.03 18.34
N ARG A 358 -7.33 -2.31 18.20
CA ARG A 358 -6.16 -2.89 18.87
C ARG A 358 -5.62 -4.08 18.12
N VAL A 359 -4.30 -4.22 18.14
CA VAL A 359 -3.58 -5.44 17.80
C VAL A 359 -2.74 -5.85 19.00
N THR A 360 -2.76 -7.13 19.34
CA THR A 360 -1.92 -7.71 20.37
C THR A 360 -1.22 -8.94 19.79
N VAL A 361 0.12 -8.92 19.79
CA VAL A 361 0.94 -10.08 19.44
C VAL A 361 1.45 -10.74 20.72
N ASP A 362 1.29 -12.05 20.80
CA ASP A 362 1.80 -12.89 21.88
C ASP A 362 2.81 -13.89 21.29
N ASP A 363 4.09 -13.56 21.41
CA ASP A 363 5.20 -14.38 20.92
C ASP A 363 5.37 -15.70 21.68
N GLU A 364 4.86 -15.83 22.92
CA GLU A 364 4.96 -17.08 23.67
C GLU A 364 4.00 -18.13 23.09
N ASN A 365 2.81 -17.67 22.69
CA ASN A 365 1.73 -18.51 22.17
C ASN A 365 1.59 -18.48 20.64
N ASP A 366 2.44 -17.74 19.93
CA ASP A 366 2.36 -17.46 18.49
C ASP A 366 0.96 -16.99 18.03
N THR A 367 0.37 -16.08 18.79
CA THR A 367 -0.97 -15.57 18.48
C THR A 367 -0.98 -14.11 18.08
N ILE A 368 -1.87 -13.78 17.16
CA ILE A 368 -2.19 -12.41 16.76
C ILE A 368 -3.67 -12.18 17.07
N SER A 369 -3.94 -11.30 18.02
CA SER A 369 -5.31 -10.94 18.43
C SER A 369 -5.64 -9.53 17.97
N ILE A 370 -6.89 -9.33 17.56
CA ILE A 370 -7.41 -8.04 17.13
C ILE A 370 -8.67 -7.69 17.91
N GLU A 371 -8.83 -6.40 18.19
CA GLU A 371 -10.08 -5.80 18.62
C GLU A 371 -10.47 -4.71 17.62
N GLY A 372 -11.76 -4.54 17.39
CA GLY A 372 -12.25 -3.58 16.41
C GLY A 372 -13.74 -3.34 16.47
N GLU A 373 -14.20 -2.48 15.57
CA GLU A 373 -15.58 -2.05 15.44
C GLU A 373 -16.10 -2.34 14.01
N ASN A 374 -17.43 -2.43 13.89
CA ASN A 374 -18.14 -2.54 12.62
C ASN A 374 -17.71 -3.69 11.70
N PHE A 375 -17.23 -4.81 12.27
CA PHE A 375 -16.91 -6.00 11.50
C PHE A 375 -17.63 -7.23 12.04
N ASN A 376 -17.98 -8.13 11.13
CA ASN A 376 -18.68 -9.39 11.41
C ASN A 376 -17.89 -10.61 10.92
N SER A 377 -16.75 -10.38 10.28
CA SER A 377 -15.88 -11.41 9.73
C SER A 377 -14.44 -10.93 9.66
N ILE A 378 -13.50 -11.86 9.81
CA ILE A 378 -12.06 -11.66 9.58
C ILE A 378 -11.53 -12.76 8.67
N THR A 379 -10.62 -12.39 7.78
CA THR A 379 -9.88 -13.35 6.97
C THR A 379 -8.38 -13.12 7.15
N TRP A 380 -7.66 -14.21 7.42
CA TRP A 380 -6.22 -14.26 7.53
C TRP A 380 -5.64 -14.85 6.25
N VAL A 381 -4.58 -14.23 5.73
CA VAL A 381 -3.98 -14.53 4.44
C VAL A 381 -2.47 -14.67 4.57
N SER A 382 -1.91 -15.70 3.94
CA SER A 382 -0.47 -15.91 3.77
C SER A 382 -0.20 -16.45 2.37
N ASN A 383 0.89 -16.03 1.73
CA ASN A 383 1.26 -16.46 0.37
C ASN A 383 0.12 -16.37 -0.66
N CYS A 384 -0.62 -15.26 -0.67
CA CYS A 384 -1.80 -15.03 -1.52
C CYS A 384 -3.01 -15.94 -1.23
N ASN A 385 -2.96 -16.81 -0.22
CA ASN A 385 -4.04 -17.75 0.09
C ASN A 385 -4.69 -17.42 1.42
N VAL A 386 -6.02 -17.51 1.48
CA VAL A 386 -6.73 -17.52 2.76
C VAL A 386 -6.27 -18.73 3.57
N ILE A 387 -5.71 -18.49 4.75
CA ILE A 387 -5.31 -19.53 5.71
C ILE A 387 -6.41 -19.79 6.74
N ARG A 388 -7.27 -18.79 7.02
CA ARG A 388 -8.41 -18.92 7.93
C ARG A 388 -9.43 -17.82 7.67
N ARG A 389 -10.71 -18.14 7.77
CA ARG A 389 -11.81 -17.16 7.78
C ARG A 389 -12.76 -17.47 8.92
N GLU A 390 -13.13 -16.43 9.67
CA GLU A 390 -14.10 -16.51 10.74
C GLU A 390 -15.23 -15.51 10.47
N THR A 391 -16.48 -15.93 10.70
CA THR A 391 -17.70 -15.16 10.40
C THR A 391 -18.67 -15.21 11.55
N GLY A 392 -19.58 -14.24 11.64
CA GLY A 392 -20.57 -14.17 12.72
C GLY A 392 -19.99 -13.56 14.00
N ILE A 393 -18.89 -12.82 13.87
CA ILE A 393 -18.27 -12.08 14.97
C ILE A 393 -19.20 -10.93 15.36
N SER A 394 -19.42 -10.77 16.66
CA SER A 394 -20.33 -9.75 17.19
C SER A 394 -19.81 -9.02 18.44
N ASP A 395 -18.75 -9.53 19.04
CA ASP A 395 -18.06 -8.92 20.20
C ASP A 395 -16.84 -8.07 19.78
N GLY A 396 -16.56 -7.98 18.48
CA GLY A 396 -15.48 -7.17 17.92
C GLY A 396 -14.09 -7.76 18.14
N LYS A 397 -13.96 -9.07 18.37
CA LYS A 397 -12.68 -9.73 18.67
C LYS A 397 -12.41 -10.92 17.77
N ALA A 398 -11.14 -11.14 17.44
CA ALA A 398 -10.67 -12.35 16.78
C ALA A 398 -9.21 -12.64 17.13
N THR A 399 -8.82 -13.91 17.06
CA THR A 399 -7.44 -14.34 17.30
C THR A 399 -7.04 -15.40 16.27
N LEU A 400 -5.87 -15.22 15.67
CA LEU A 400 -5.17 -16.27 14.94
C LEU A 400 -4.14 -16.92 15.86
N ASP A 401 -4.20 -18.24 15.93
CA ASP A 401 -3.11 -19.07 16.44
C ASP A 401 -2.35 -19.65 15.23
N LEU A 402 -1.07 -19.31 15.08
CA LEU A 402 -0.24 -19.76 13.96
C LEU A 402 0.09 -21.26 14.02
N ARG A 403 -0.12 -21.89 15.18
CA ARG A 403 0.10 -23.33 15.43
C ARG A 403 -1.17 -24.16 15.24
N ALA A 404 -2.31 -23.53 14.91
CA ALA A 404 -3.58 -24.24 14.79
C ALA A 404 -3.53 -25.31 13.69
N ASP A 405 -3.95 -26.53 14.04
CA ASP A 405 -3.94 -27.70 13.12
C ASP A 405 -5.03 -27.61 12.01
N ASP A 406 -5.97 -26.67 12.11
CA ASP A 406 -7.11 -26.51 11.21
C ASP A 406 -6.96 -25.37 10.19
N LEU A 407 -5.76 -24.78 10.09
CA LEU A 407 -5.46 -23.79 9.05
C LEU A 407 -5.58 -24.40 7.65
N LEU A 408 -6.16 -23.64 6.71
CA LEU A 408 -6.37 -24.06 5.32
C LEU A 408 -5.06 -24.19 4.53
N ASP A 409 -4.06 -23.41 4.91
CA ASP A 409 -2.71 -23.46 4.36
C ASP A 409 -1.72 -23.05 5.46
N THR A 410 -0.48 -23.50 5.32
CA THR A 410 0.57 -23.26 6.31
C THR A 410 1.09 -21.82 6.19
N PRO A 411 1.04 -21.00 7.26
CA PRO A 411 1.61 -19.67 7.24
C PRO A 411 3.12 -19.70 6.98
N TYR A 412 3.60 -18.84 6.09
CA TYR A 412 5.03 -18.70 5.82
C TYR A 412 5.36 -17.28 5.37
N LEU A 413 6.52 -16.77 5.80
CA LEU A 413 7.09 -15.44 5.50
C LEU A 413 6.32 -14.26 6.10
N TYR A 414 5.00 -14.21 5.92
CA TYR A 414 4.15 -13.21 6.52
C TYR A 414 2.72 -13.73 6.69
N VAL A 415 1.97 -13.07 7.56
CA VAL A 415 0.51 -13.14 7.63
C VAL A 415 -0.01 -11.72 7.55
N ARG A 416 -1.09 -11.50 6.81
CA ARG A 416 -1.91 -10.29 6.89
C ARG A 416 -3.35 -10.68 7.16
N PHE A 417 -4.16 -9.73 7.59
CA PHE A 417 -5.58 -9.93 7.72
C PHE A 417 -6.37 -8.80 7.08
N TYR A 418 -7.65 -9.07 6.86
CA TYR A 418 -8.63 -8.03 6.65
C TYR A 418 -9.93 -8.38 7.40
N ILE A 419 -10.55 -7.35 7.97
CA ILE A 419 -11.87 -7.44 8.60
C ILE A 419 -12.92 -6.88 7.65
N THR A 420 -14.08 -7.51 7.62
CA THR A 420 -15.20 -7.12 6.76
C THR A 420 -16.45 -6.88 7.58
N GLY A 421 -17.25 -5.92 7.16
CA GLY A 421 -18.52 -5.58 7.79
C GLY A 421 -19.54 -5.11 6.76
N ASP A 422 -20.66 -4.59 7.25
CA ASP A 422 -21.78 -4.23 6.39
C ASP A 422 -21.48 -3.09 5.40
N ASN A 423 -20.45 -2.28 5.69
CA ASN A 423 -20.09 -1.12 4.89
C ASN A 423 -18.63 -1.13 4.39
N GLY A 424 -18.02 -2.30 4.21
CA GLY A 424 -16.74 -2.42 3.53
C GLY A 424 -15.73 -3.34 4.20
N ILE A 425 -14.46 -2.99 4.04
CA ILE A 425 -13.29 -3.79 4.39
C ILE A 425 -12.17 -2.93 4.96
N CYS A 426 -11.40 -3.49 5.89
CA CYS A 426 -10.21 -2.87 6.47
C CYS A 426 -9.06 -3.90 6.48
N TYR A 427 -7.96 -3.58 5.81
CA TYR A 427 -6.78 -4.43 5.62
C TYR A 427 -5.65 -4.02 6.57
N SER A 428 -4.96 -5.01 7.13
CA SER A 428 -3.77 -4.82 7.96
C SER A 428 -2.49 -4.67 7.12
N GLN A 429 -1.43 -4.17 7.76
CA GLN A 429 -0.06 -4.41 7.32
C GLN A 429 0.35 -5.88 7.54
N PRO A 430 1.37 -6.39 6.82
CA PRO A 430 1.85 -7.75 6.99
C PRO A 430 2.69 -7.90 8.26
N PHE A 431 2.36 -8.89 9.07
CA PHE A 431 3.18 -9.42 10.16
C PHE A 431 4.21 -10.36 9.52
N VAL A 432 5.50 -10.04 9.61
CA VAL A 432 6.54 -10.95 9.11
C VAL A 432 6.66 -12.10 10.09
N ILE A 433 6.63 -13.34 9.60
CA ILE A 433 6.70 -14.54 10.43
C ILE A 433 7.80 -15.47 9.95
N SER A 434 8.72 -15.85 10.84
CA SER A 434 9.74 -16.87 10.59
C SER A 434 9.56 -18.03 11.56
N ARG A 435 9.66 -19.25 11.07
CA ARG A 435 9.70 -20.42 11.95
C ARG A 435 11.04 -20.49 12.66
N ASP A 436 11.03 -20.88 13.93
CA ASP A 436 12.24 -21.01 14.73
C ASP A 436 13.29 -21.87 14.04
N GLY A 437 14.47 -21.30 13.82
CA GLY A 437 15.59 -21.95 13.14
C GLY A 437 15.56 -21.92 11.61
N GLU A 438 14.54 -21.31 11.00
CA GLU A 438 14.50 -21.03 9.56
C GLU A 438 15.04 -19.61 9.26
N ASP A 439 15.95 -19.52 8.29
CA ASP A 439 16.30 -18.25 7.62
C ASP A 439 15.70 -18.31 6.22
N PHE A 440 14.92 -17.31 5.83
CA PHE A 440 14.32 -17.23 4.49
C PHE A 440 15.37 -17.31 3.37
N GLY A 441 16.60 -16.85 3.65
CA GLY A 441 17.63 -16.67 2.65
C GLY A 441 17.31 -15.54 1.67
N LYS A 442 18.32 -14.82 1.20
CA LYS A 442 18.08 -13.73 0.24
C LYS A 442 17.56 -14.27 -1.09
N VAL A 443 16.40 -13.78 -1.52
CA VAL A 443 15.83 -14.10 -2.83
C VAL A 443 16.42 -13.17 -3.89
N ARG A 444 16.83 -13.73 -5.04
CA ARG A 444 17.30 -12.93 -6.17
C ARG A 444 16.11 -12.19 -6.81
N VAL A 445 16.20 -10.86 -6.87
CA VAL A 445 15.26 -10.02 -7.62
C VAL A 445 16.01 -9.38 -8.80
N PRO A 446 15.86 -9.89 -10.04
CA PRO A 446 16.55 -9.36 -11.19
C PRO A 446 16.06 -7.94 -11.53
N LYS A 447 16.95 -7.12 -12.12
CA LYS A 447 16.54 -5.87 -12.75
C LYS A 447 15.72 -6.17 -14.00
N THR A 448 14.67 -5.38 -14.22
CA THR A 448 13.93 -5.38 -15.47
C THR A 448 14.59 -4.39 -16.43
N HIS A 449 14.81 -4.82 -17.68
CA HIS A 449 15.30 -3.98 -18.77
C HIS A 449 14.26 -3.99 -19.87
N ASP A 450 13.23 -3.20 -19.65
CA ASP A 450 11.98 -3.21 -20.42
C ASP A 450 11.89 -2.04 -21.39
N ILE A 451 10.72 -1.90 -22.02
CA ILE A 451 10.42 -0.78 -22.90
C ILE A 451 10.54 0.57 -22.19
N SER A 452 10.19 0.65 -20.90
CA SER A 452 10.30 1.90 -20.13
C SER A 452 11.76 2.35 -20.01
N THR A 453 12.69 1.40 -19.82
CA THR A 453 14.14 1.66 -19.77
C THR A 453 14.66 2.19 -21.10
N LEU A 454 14.23 1.58 -22.21
CA LEU A 454 14.60 2.02 -23.56
C LEU A 454 14.04 3.43 -23.87
N LEU A 455 12.77 3.65 -23.56
CA LEU A 455 12.10 4.94 -23.76
C LEU A 455 12.75 6.03 -22.92
N ARG A 456 13.03 5.77 -21.64
CA ARG A 456 13.71 6.72 -20.75
C ARG A 456 15.10 7.07 -21.26
N THR A 457 15.86 6.07 -21.72
CA THR A 457 17.18 6.31 -22.32
C THR A 457 17.07 7.20 -23.56
N THR A 458 16.12 6.89 -24.43
CA THR A 458 15.87 7.66 -25.66
C THR A 458 15.49 9.11 -25.36
N VAL A 459 14.54 9.32 -24.45
CA VAL A 459 14.12 10.66 -24.01
C VAL A 459 15.28 11.43 -23.39
N THR A 460 16.12 10.77 -22.58
CA THR A 460 17.29 11.41 -21.95
C THR A 460 18.33 11.85 -22.97
N VAL A 461 18.60 11.04 -23.99
CA VAL A 461 19.53 11.38 -25.07
C VAL A 461 18.96 12.54 -25.87
N LEU A 462 17.71 12.45 -26.32
CA LEU A 462 17.05 13.50 -27.09
C LEU A 462 16.99 14.83 -26.32
N ASP A 463 16.70 14.79 -25.02
CA ASP A 463 16.72 16.00 -24.21
C ASP A 463 18.11 16.62 -24.21
N ARG A 464 19.16 15.85 -23.92
CA ARG A 464 20.54 16.36 -23.88
C ARG A 464 21.04 16.89 -25.22
N THR A 465 20.70 16.25 -26.34
CA THR A 465 21.24 16.59 -27.65
C THR A 465 20.41 17.62 -28.41
N CYS A 466 19.09 17.60 -28.23
CA CYS A 466 18.16 18.32 -29.10
C CYS A 466 17.28 19.34 -28.36
N PHE A 467 16.87 19.06 -27.12
CA PHE A 467 15.83 19.86 -26.45
C PHE A 467 16.35 20.80 -25.36
N ARG A 468 17.34 20.36 -24.58
CA ARG A 468 17.83 21.07 -23.38
C ARG A 468 18.39 22.45 -23.68
N PHE A 469 18.97 22.64 -24.87
CA PHE A 469 19.57 23.91 -25.30
C PHE A 469 18.76 24.62 -26.38
N ASN A 470 17.48 24.26 -26.55
CA ASN A 470 16.62 24.81 -27.59
C ASN A 470 15.63 25.84 -27.01
N PRO A 471 15.75 27.14 -27.35
CA PRO A 471 14.85 28.18 -26.84
C PRO A 471 13.37 27.98 -27.17
N ILE A 472 13.04 27.30 -28.28
CA ILE A 472 11.65 26.96 -28.62
C ILE A 472 11.10 25.97 -27.60
N ILE A 473 11.90 24.97 -27.21
CA ILE A 473 11.50 24.01 -26.18
C ILE A 473 11.41 24.69 -24.80
N TRP A 474 12.28 25.66 -24.51
CA TRP A 474 12.18 26.44 -23.28
C TRP A 474 10.86 27.21 -23.19
N ALA A 475 10.49 27.89 -24.27
CA ALA A 475 9.19 28.55 -24.37
C ALA A 475 8.04 27.54 -24.23
N PHE A 476 8.14 26.36 -24.87
CA PHE A 476 7.15 25.30 -24.71
C PHE A 476 7.01 24.87 -23.24
N LYS A 477 8.10 24.53 -22.56
CA LYS A 477 8.09 24.09 -21.16
C LYS A 477 7.51 25.19 -20.24
N LEU A 478 7.84 26.46 -20.48
CA LEU A 478 7.30 27.58 -19.71
C LEU A 478 5.79 27.76 -19.93
N PHE A 479 5.32 27.84 -21.17
CA PHE A 479 3.92 28.16 -21.47
C PHE A 479 2.96 26.97 -21.36
N PHE A 480 3.43 25.76 -21.61
CA PHE A 480 2.58 24.55 -21.68
C PHE A 480 2.78 23.61 -20.50
N LEU A 481 3.98 23.53 -19.93
CA LEU A 481 4.24 22.71 -18.72
C LEU A 481 4.34 23.55 -17.44
N GLY A 482 4.31 24.88 -17.56
CA GLY A 482 4.18 25.79 -16.44
C GLY A 482 5.46 26.00 -15.61
N TYR A 483 6.64 25.56 -16.07
CA TYR A 483 7.89 25.71 -15.32
C TYR A 483 9.03 26.32 -16.15
N ASN A 484 9.92 27.06 -15.47
CA ASN A 484 11.11 27.60 -16.10
C ASN A 484 12.21 26.53 -16.15
N VAL A 485 12.76 26.30 -17.33
CA VAL A 485 13.84 25.32 -17.55
C VAL A 485 15.10 25.64 -16.77
N PHE A 486 15.33 26.91 -16.43
CA PHE A 486 16.54 27.34 -15.73
C PHE A 486 16.55 26.94 -14.26
N ASP A 487 15.37 26.78 -13.66
CA ASP A 487 15.20 26.30 -12.29
C ASP A 487 15.74 24.85 -12.15
N ARG A 488 15.82 24.13 -13.28
CA ARG A 488 16.24 22.72 -13.36
C ARG A 488 17.31 22.52 -14.41
N PHE A 489 18.09 23.55 -14.71
CA PHE A 489 19.01 23.47 -15.86
C PHE A 489 20.14 22.48 -15.63
N PHE A 490 20.54 22.28 -14.37
CA PHE A 490 21.63 21.38 -13.97
C PHE A 490 21.17 20.15 -13.22
N ASP A 491 19.91 20.13 -12.78
CA ASP A 491 19.26 18.94 -12.24
C ASP A 491 18.36 18.36 -13.32
N PRO A 492 18.67 17.19 -13.91
CA PRO A 492 17.83 16.61 -14.96
C PRO A 492 16.38 16.31 -14.51
N TYR A 493 16.05 16.52 -13.23
CA TYR A 493 14.72 16.32 -12.68
C TYR A 493 14.31 17.38 -11.64
#